data_AF-A0A2D7SEK0-F1
#
_entry.id   AF-A0A2D7SEK0-F1
#
_cell.length_a   1.000
_cell.length_b   1.000
_cell.length_c   1.000
_cell.angle_alpha   90.00
_cell.angle_beta   90.00
_cell.angle_gamma   90.00
#
_symmetry.space_group_name_H-M   'P 1'
#
loop_
_entity.id
_entity.type
_entity.pdbx_description
1 polymer ?
#
loop_
_entity_poly.entity_id
_entity_poly.type
_entity_poly.pdbx_seq_one_letter_code
_entity_poly.pdbx_strand_id
1 'polypeptide(L)' 'MLKPCLKPYLIGYVNANYEDVDDQLVFAYDEAHATKIVLETYQDAKFVFQSRPIVEQSAAA' A
#
# COMPACT_ATOMS: atom_id res chain seq x y z
N MET A 1 -19.01 17.18 7.00
CA MET A 1 -17.64 16.85 6.57
C MET A 1 -17.44 15.35 6.76
N LEU A 2 -17.25 14.60 5.67
CA LEU A 2 -16.88 13.18 5.76
C LEU A 2 -15.49 13.12 6.38
N LYS A 3 -15.32 12.42 7.50
CA LYS A 3 -13.99 12.17 8.06
C LYS A 3 -13.19 11.38 7.03
N PRO A 4 -11.92 11.75 6.74
CA PRO A 4 -11.09 10.93 5.89
C PRO A 4 -10.92 9.56 6.56
N CYS A 5 -11.48 8.53 5.94
CA CYS A 5 -11.33 7.15 6.41
C CYS A 5 -10.08 6.57 5.76
N LEU A 6 -9.30 5.82 6.54
CA LEU A 6 -8.24 4.99 5.99
C LEU A 6 -8.85 3.90 5.11
N LYS A 7 -8.23 3.65 3.96
CA LYS A 7 -8.58 2.58 3.03
C LYS A 7 -7.43 1.57 2.99
N PRO A 8 -7.74 0.27 2.86
CA PRO A 8 -6.72 -0.75 2.70
C PRO A 8 -6.09 -0.69 1.29
N TYR A 9 -4.77 -0.84 1.25
CA TYR A 9 -3.96 -0.97 0.05
C TYR A 9 -3.03 -2.17 0.19
N LEU A 10 -2.88 -2.94 -0.89
CA LEU A 10 -1.78 -3.90 -1.04
C LEU A 10 -0.65 -3.23 -1.80
N ILE A 11 0.51 -3.15 -1.18
CA ILE A 11 1.69 -2.52 -1.73
C ILE A 11 2.75 -3.57 -2.03
N GLY A 12 3.29 -3.54 -3.25
CA GLY A 12 4.47 -4.29 -3.66
C GLY A 12 5.68 -3.34 -3.73
N TYR A 13 6.79 -3.73 -3.12
CA TYR A 13 8.02 -2.95 -3.11
C TYR A 13 9.26 -3.82 -3.36
N VAL A 14 10.31 -3.20 -3.88
CA VAL A 14 11.62 -3.86 -4.05
C VAL A 14 12.48 -3.52 -2.84
N ASN A 15 13.05 -4.55 -2.21
CA ASN A 15 13.93 -4.37 -1.07
C ASN A 15 15.38 -4.04 -1.47
N ALA A 16 16.27 -3.90 -0.50
CA ALA A 16 17.67 -3.54 -0.72
C ALA A 16 18.43 -4.59 -1.55
N ASN A 17 18.02 -5.85 -1.46
CA ASN A 17 18.57 -7.01 -2.16
C ASN A 17 18.02 -7.18 -3.58
N TYR A 18 17.15 -6.28 -4.04
CA TYR A 18 16.41 -6.40 -5.31
C TYR A 18 15.47 -7.60 -5.36
N GLU A 19 14.90 -7.96 -4.21
CA GLU A 19 13.85 -8.96 -4.11
C GLU A 19 12.48 -8.28 -4.13
N ASP A 20 11.55 -8.89 -4.85
CA ASP A 20 10.16 -8.43 -4.92
C ASP A 20 9.42 -8.85 -3.64
N VAL A 21 9.00 -7.86 -2.86
CA VAL A 21 8.18 -8.04 -1.67
C VAL A 21 6.76 -7.58 -1.99
N ASP A 22 5.88 -8.55 -2.23
CA ASP A 22 4.49 -8.31 -2.62
C ASP A 22 3.50 -8.29 -1.44
N ASP A 23 2.28 -7.84 -1.75
CA ASP A 23 1.07 -7.93 -0.92
C ASP A 23 1.16 -7.35 0.51
N GLN A 24 1.95 -6.30 0.72
CA GLN A 24 1.97 -5.60 2.01
C GLN A 24 0.67 -4.83 2.24
N LEU A 25 -0.10 -5.26 3.23
CA LEU A 25 -1.34 -4.59 3.61
C LEU A 25 -1.04 -3.33 4.44
N VAL A 26 -1.41 -2.17 3.91
CA VAL A 26 -1.33 -0.88 4.62
C VAL A 26 -2.68 -0.16 4.58
N PHE A 27 -2.96 0.60 5.64
CA PHE A 27 -4.15 1.46 5.72
C PHE A 27 -3.74 2.91 5.51
N ALA A 28 -4.21 3.53 4.44
CA ALA A 28 -3.80 4.87 4.04
C ALA A 28 -4.96 5.72 3.52
N TYR A 29 -4.77 7.03 3.43
CA TYR A 29 -5.81 7.95 2.94
C TYR A 29 -5.90 7.94 1.40
N ASP A 30 -4.75 7.76 0.77
CA ASP A 30 -4.55 7.69 -0.66
C ASP A 30 -3.28 6.86 -0.95
N GLU A 31 -2.99 6.65 -2.23
CA GLU A 31 -1.84 5.86 -2.69
C GLU A 31 -0.48 6.48 -2.32
N ALA A 32 -0.38 7.81 -2.28
CA ALA A 32 0.87 8.48 -1.90
C ALA A 32 1.16 8.28 -0.40
N HIS A 33 0.12 8.35 0.43
CA HIS A 33 0.22 8.03 1.84
C HIS A 33 0.57 6.55 2.06
N ALA A 34 0.00 5.62 1.27
CA ALA A 34 0.32 4.19 1.35
C ALA A 34 1.79 3.92 1.03
N THR A 35 2.30 4.54 -0.04
CA THR A 35 3.70 4.45 -0.47
C THR A 35 4.62 4.99 0.60
N LYS A 36 4.29 6.15 1.17
CA LYS A 36 5.06 6.77 2.25
C LYS A 36 5.16 5.85 3.47
N ILE A 37 4.04 5.24 3.90
CA ILE A 37 4.02 4.31 5.03
C ILE A 37 5.01 3.15 4.78
N VAL A 38 5.01 2.55 3.60
CA VAL A 38 5.93 1.45 3.27
C VAL A 38 7.38 1.89 3.32
N LEU A 39 7.72 3.03 2.71
CA LEU A 39 9.09 3.55 2.68
C LEU A 39 9.60 3.99 4.06
N GLU A 40 8.70 4.43 4.96
CA GLU A 40 9.07 4.80 6.34
C GLU A 40 9.12 3.60 7.29
N THR A 41 8.33 2.55 7.03
CA THR A 41 8.25 1.36 7.89
C THR A 41 9.37 0.36 7.57
N TYR A 42 9.61 0.11 6.29
CA TYR A 42 10.57 -0.88 5.82
C TYR A 42 11.86 -0.17 5.38
N GLN A 43 12.86 -0.17 6.25
CA GLN A 43 14.15 0.53 5.99
C GLN A 43 14.91 -0.04 4.80
N ASP A 44 14.64 -1.28 4.42
CA ASP A 44 15.19 -1.93 3.24
C ASP A 44 14.37 -1.65 1.97
N ALA A 45 13.21 -1.01 2.05
CA ALA A 45 12.43 -0.66 0.88
C ALA A 45 13.15 0.40 0.04
N LYS A 46 13.55 0.03 -1.18
CA LYS A 46 14.16 0.96 -2.14
C LYS A 46 13.13 1.79 -2.87
N PHE A 47 12.13 1.12 -3.44
CA PHE A 47 11.03 1.77 -4.15
C PHE A 47 9.80 0.87 -4.16
N VAL A 48 8.64 1.52 -4.17
CA VAL A 48 7.34 0.87 -4.39
C VAL A 48 7.11 0.76 -5.89
N PHE A 49 6.77 -0.43 -6.37
CA PHE A 49 6.48 -0.67 -7.79
C PHE A 49 5.00 -0.96 -8.06
N GLN A 50 4.24 -1.30 -7.02
CA GLN A 50 2.82 -1.59 -7.15
C GLN A 50 2.03 -1.06 -5.95
N SER A 51 0.89 -0.44 -6.24
CA SER A 51 -0.13 -0.11 -5.26
C SER A 51 -1.50 -0.54 -5.77
N ARG A 52 -2.18 -1.39 -5.01
CA ARG A 52 -3.52 -1.88 -5.32
C ARG A 52 -4.46 -1.52 -4.19
N PRO A 53 -5.41 -0.58 -4.37
CA PRO A 53 -6.46 -0.38 -3.37
C PRO A 53 -7.28 -1.66 -3.25
N ILE A 54 -7.49 -2.14 -2.03
CA ILE A 54 -8.46 -3.20 -1.77
C ILE A 54 -9.81 -2.50 -1.75
N VAL A 55 -10.37 -2.30 -2.94
CA VAL A 55 -11.77 -1.95 -3.07
C VAL A 55 -12.53 -3.19 -2.61
N GLU A 56 -13.37 -3.06 -1.57
CA GLU A 56 -14.40 -4.07 -1.34
C GLU A 56 -15.16 -4.17 -2.65
N GLN A 57 -14.92 -5.24 -3.39
CA GLN A 57 -15.86 -5.69 -4.39
C GLN A 57 -17.07 -6.09 -3.56
N SER A 58 -17.97 -5.14 -3.30
CA SER A 58 -19.37 -5.46 -3.09
C SER A 58 -19.75 -6.18 -4.37
N ALA A 59 -19.55 -7.49 -4.38
CA ALA A 59 -20.14 -8.38 -5.35
C ALA A 59 -21.64 -8.18 -5.16
N ALA A 60 -22.17 -7.27 -5.95
CA ALA A 60 -23.59 -7.09 -6.14
C ALA A 60 -24.13 -8.40 -6.74
N ALA A 61 -25.09 -8.97 -6.02
CA ALA A 61 -26.09 -9.96 -6.42
C ALA A 61 -25.60 -11.32 -6.93
#